data_AF-A0A024TUZ3-F1
#
_entry.id   AF-A0A024TUZ3-F1
#
_cell.length_a   1.000
_cell.length_b   1.000
_cell.length_c   1.000
_cell.angle_alpha   90.00
_cell.angle_beta   90.00
_cell.angle_gamma   90.00
#
_symmetry.space_group_name_H-M   'P 1'
#
loop_
_entity.id
_entity.type
_entity.pdbx_description
1 polymer ?
#
loop_
_entity_poly.entity_id
_entity_poly.type
_entity_poly.pdbx_seq_one_letter_code
_entity_poly.pdbx_strand_id
1 'polypeptide(L)'
;MRCSIGMTLVTVILFNEVVESFLGCSPTIYYELTQKWSSFPARVATLLEGMHVAMTLRTPPAASSPSRDSISFKKDPKVVAISPLFRPPGSGPVVNDAIECATADT
;
A
#
# COMPACT_ATOMS: atom_id res chain seq x y z
N MET A 1 3.25 15.16 -22.30
CA MET A 1 3.19 15.61 -20.89
C MET A 1 1.76 15.47 -20.40
N ARG A 2 1.51 14.68 -19.36
CA ARG A 2 0.24 14.70 -18.61
C ARG A 2 0.55 15.41 -17.29
N CYS A 3 0.12 16.66 -17.14
CA CYS A 3 0.17 17.32 -15.83
C CYS A 3 -1.12 17.01 -15.08
N SER A 4 -1.01 16.52 -13.86
CA SER A 4 -2.15 16.33 -12.97
C SER A 4 -2.40 17.65 -12.24
N ILE A 5 -3.47 18.37 -12.60
CA ILE A 5 -3.92 19.56 -11.87
C ILE A 5 -5.05 19.13 -10.93
N GLY A 6 -4.82 19.29 -9.62
CA GLY A 6 -5.72 18.86 -8.56
C GLY A 6 -5.29 17.53 -7.94
N MET A 7 -4.49 17.58 -6.88
CA MET A 7 -4.18 16.42 -6.05
C MET A 7 -5.13 16.41 -4.85
N THR A 8 -5.86 15.31 -4.67
CA THR A 8 -6.65 15.07 -3.47
C THR A 8 -5.93 14.04 -2.61
N LEU A 9 -5.68 14.38 -1.36
CA LEU A 9 -5.16 13.42 -0.39
C LEU A 9 -6.28 12.45 -0.01
N VAL A 10 -6.04 11.15 -0.24
CA VAL A 10 -6.94 10.07 0.15
C VAL A 10 -6.19 9.15 1.09
N THR A 11 -6.65 9.08 2.33
CA THR A 11 -6.19 8.06 3.29
C THR A 11 -6.96 6.78 3.04
N VAL A 12 -6.24 5.66 2.95
CA VAL A 12 -6.82 4.33 2.72
C VAL A 12 -6.29 3.33 3.74
N ILE A 13 -7.07 2.29 4.01
CA ILE A 13 -6.65 1.17 4.86
C ILE A 13 -6.34 -0.02 3.95
N LEU A 14 -5.13 -0.57 4.07
CA LEU A 14 -4.72 -1.80 3.42
C LEU A 14 -4.88 -2.97 4.39
N PHE A 15 -5.59 -4.01 3.96
CA PHE A 15 -5.70 -5.25 4.71
C PHE A 15 -4.57 -6.22 4.33
N ASN A 16 -4.30 -7.22 5.17
CA ASN A 16 -3.19 -8.15 5.00
C ASN A 16 -3.15 -8.75 3.59
N GLU A 17 -4.28 -9.21 3.06
CA GLU A 17 -4.35 -9.80 1.72
C GLU A 17 -3.84 -8.87 0.62
N VAL A 18 -4.07 -7.56 0.76
CA VAL A 18 -3.64 -6.54 -0.19
C VAL A 18 -2.17 -6.20 0.01
N VAL A 19 -1.73 -6.04 1.26
CA VAL A 19 -0.33 -5.75 1.59
C VAL A 19 0.58 -6.90 1.15
N GLU A 20 0.17 -8.14 1.40
CA GLU A 20 0.89 -9.34 0.99
C GLU A 20 1.01 -9.43 -0.53
N SER A 21 -0.08 -9.19 -1.26
CA SER A 21 -0.04 -9.17 -2.72
C SER A 21 0.86 -8.05 -3.26
N PHE A 22 0.95 -6.93 -2.56
CA PHE A 22 1.71 -5.77 -3.00
C PHE A 22 3.20 -5.88 -2.70
N LEU A 23 3.53 -6.19 -1.45
CA LEU A 23 4.92 -6.36 -1.00
C LEU A 23 5.51 -7.69 -1.48
N GLY A 24 4.66 -8.70 -1.68
CA GLY A 24 5.05 -10.06 -2.05
C GLY A 24 5.65 -10.84 -0.88
N CYS A 25 5.29 -10.50 0.35
CA CYS A 25 5.67 -11.25 1.57
C CYS A 25 4.53 -11.27 2.59
N SER A 26 4.47 -12.33 3.41
CA SER A 26 3.54 -12.42 4.53
C SER A 26 3.92 -11.48 5.69
N PRO A 27 2.99 -11.11 6.58
CA PRO A 27 3.27 -10.32 7.78
C PRO A 27 4.33 -10.96 8.67
N THR A 28 4.34 -12.30 8.77
CA THR A 28 5.34 -13.05 9.54
C THR A 28 6.74 -12.84 8.95
N ILE A 29 6.90 -13.01 7.64
CA ILE A 29 8.18 -12.79 6.96
C ILE A 29 8.61 -11.33 7.11
N TYR A 30 7.68 -10.39 6.92
CA TYR A 30 7.96 -8.97 7.12
C TYR A 30 8.49 -8.69 8.52
N TYR A 31 7.85 -9.26 9.55
CA TYR A 31 8.31 -9.12 10.94
C TYR A 31 9.72 -9.67 11.14
N GLU A 32 10.03 -10.85 10.63
CA GLU A 32 11.39 -11.42 10.71
C GLU A 32 12.44 -10.51 10.05
N LEU A 33 12.12 -9.91 8.90
CA LEU A 33 12.99 -8.95 8.23
C LEU A 33 13.25 -7.70 9.08
N THR A 34 12.23 -7.19 9.78
CA THR A 34 12.41 -6.05 10.71
C THR A 34 13.28 -6.39 11.91
N GLN A 35 13.28 -7.65 12.36
CA GLN A 35 14.16 -8.11 13.44
C GLN A 35 15.60 -8.29 12.96
N LYS A 36 15.78 -8.69 11.69
CA LYS A 36 17.09 -8.90 11.09
C LYS A 36 17.82 -7.60 10.75
N TRP A 37 17.10 -6.61 10.21
CA TRP A 37 17.65 -5.33 9.80
C TRP A 37 16.81 -4.18 10.35
N SER A 38 17.36 -3.43 11.30
CA SER A 38 16.65 -2.31 11.94
C SER A 38 16.29 -1.17 10.97
N SER A 39 17.05 -1.01 9.88
CA SER A 39 16.79 -0.03 8.83
C SER A 39 15.72 -0.49 7.83
N PHE A 40 15.30 -1.76 7.86
CA PHE A 40 14.40 -2.33 6.85
C PHE A 40 13.06 -1.59 6.72
N PRO A 41 12.34 -1.22 7.81
CA PRO A 41 11.11 -0.44 7.68
C PRO A 41 11.30 0.91 6.96
N ALA A 42 12.44 1.58 7.22
CA ALA A 42 12.74 2.86 6.58
C ALA A 42 13.02 2.67 5.08
N ARG A 43 13.73 1.59 4.69
CA ARG A 43 13.97 1.25 3.29
C ARG A 43 12.66 0.96 2.54
N VAL A 44 11.75 0.21 3.16
CA VAL A 44 10.41 -0.03 2.59
C VAL A 44 9.67 1.30 2.42
N ALA A 45 9.68 2.18 3.43
CA ALA A 45 9.03 3.49 3.33
C ALA A 45 9.58 4.33 2.17
N THR A 46 10.91 4.41 2.03
CA THR A 46 11.56 5.14 0.93
C THR A 46 11.22 4.56 -0.45
N LEU A 47 11.12 3.23 -0.57
CA LEU A 47 10.73 2.60 -1.83
C LEU A 47 9.28 2.90 -2.20
N LEU A 48 8.39 2.96 -1.21
CA LEU A 48 6.98 3.27 -1.42
C LEU A 48 6.73 4.77 -1.65
N GLU A 49 7.58 5.62 -1.11
CA GLU A 49 7.52 7.07 -1.30
C GLU A 49 7.71 7.43 -2.78
N GLY A 50 6.73 8.13 -3.35
CA GLY A 50 6.73 8.48 -4.78
C GLY A 50 6.40 7.33 -5.73
N MET A 51 6.09 6.13 -5.22
CA MET A 51 5.66 5.02 -6.07
C MET A 51 4.28 5.30 -6.65
N HIS A 52 4.18 5.28 -7.98
CA HIS A 52 2.89 5.33 -8.65
C HIS A 52 2.23 3.95 -8.65
N VAL A 53 1.01 3.90 -8.13
CA VAL A 53 0.23 2.67 -8.01
C VAL A 53 -1.14 2.82 -8.66
N ALA A 54 -1.63 1.75 -9.26
CA ALA A 54 -3.04 1.58 -9.56
C ALA A 54 -3.70 0.96 -8.33
N MET A 55 -4.86 1.50 -7.93
CA MET A 55 -5.58 1.04 -6.75
C MET A 55 -7.05 0.84 -7.09
N THR A 56 -7.58 -0.33 -6.73
CA THR A 56 -9.01 -0.62 -6.81
C THR A 56 -9.62 -0.40 -5.44
N LEU A 57 -10.54 0.56 -5.35
CA LEU A 57 -11.26 0.90 -4.13
C LEU A 57 -12.64 0.28 -4.15
N ARG A 58 -13.02 -0.37 -3.05
CA ARG A 58 -14.40 -0.77 -2.80
C ARG A 58 -15.12 0.34 -2.05
N THR A 59 -16.07 0.98 -2.72
CA THR A 59 -16.97 1.92 -2.08
C THR A 59 -17.75 1.20 -0.99
N PRO A 60 -17.87 1.78 0.22
CA PRO A 60 -18.72 1.20 1.24
C PRO A 60 -20.15 1.06 0.71
N PRO A 61 -20.90 0.02 1.13
CA PRO A 61 -22.30 -0.10 0.74
C PRO A 61 -23.00 1.21 1.08
N ALA A 62 -23.64 1.82 0.08
CA ALA A 62 -24.50 2.97 0.30
C ALA A 62 -25.50 2.57 1.37
N ALA A 63 -25.67 3.40 2.41
CA ALA A 63 -26.70 3.17 3.40
C ALA A 63 -28.05 3.18 2.69
N SER A 64 -28.55 1.99 2.33
CA SER A 64 -29.88 1.79 1.80
C SER A 64 -30.86 1.88 2.96
N SER A 65 -30.98 3.07 3.57
CA SER A 65 -32.00 3.49 4.52
C SER A 65 -31.78 4.95 4.88
N PRO A 66 -32.78 5.84 4.74
CA PRO A 66 -32.72 7.18 5.30
C PRO A 66 -33.00 7.07 6.81
N SER A 67 -32.06 6.50 7.57
CA SER A 67 -32.12 6.57 9.03
C SER A 67 -31.59 7.92 9.48
N ARG A 68 -32.43 8.60 10.24
CA ARG A 68 -32.38 9.98 10.72
C ARG A 68 -31.30 10.19 11.78
N ASP A 69 -30.06 9.76 11.52
CA ASP A 69 -28.91 10.00 12.39
C ASP A 69 -27.76 10.58 11.56
N SER A 70 -27.58 11.88 11.71
CA SER A 70 -26.50 12.68 11.14
C SER A 70 -25.16 12.40 11.81
N ILE A 71 -24.71 11.15 11.77
CA ILE A 71 -23.31 10.82 11.99
C ILE A 71 -22.81 10.19 10.69
N SER A 72 -22.37 11.07 9.79
CA SER A 72 -21.61 10.70 8.61
C SER A 72 -20.28 10.10 9.08
N PHE A 73 -20.29 8.82 9.46
CA PHE A 73 -19.04 8.06 9.51
C PHE A 73 -18.53 8.03 8.07
N LYS A 74 -17.55 8.89 7.77
CA LYS A 74 -16.72 8.75 6.57
C LYS A 74 -16.15 7.34 6.62
N LYS A 75 -16.78 6.44 5.88
CA LYS A 75 -16.32 5.07 5.79
C LYS A 75 -15.20 5.09 4.77
N ASP A 76 -13.97 5.09 5.26
CA ASP A 76 -12.79 5.15 4.42
C ASP A 76 -12.85 4.04 3.35
N PRO A 77 -12.50 4.33 2.10
CA PRO A 77 -12.57 3.34 1.04
C PRO A 77 -11.62 2.18 1.35
N LYS A 78 -12.15 0.95 1.35
CA LYS A 78 -11.32 -0.26 1.49
C LYS A 78 -10.60 -0.52 0.17
N VAL A 79 -9.28 -0.65 0.22
CA VAL A 79 -8.51 -1.13 -0.94
C VAL A 79 -8.72 -2.63 -1.10
N VAL A 80 -8.97 -3.08 -2.32
CA VAL A 80 -9.11 -4.51 -2.65
C VAL A 80 -7.99 -5.03 -3.55
N ALA A 81 -7.33 -4.13 -4.29
CA ALA A 81 -6.16 -4.45 -5.08
C ALA A 81 -5.28 -3.21 -5.21
N ILE A 82 -3.97 -3.42 -5.26
CA ILE A 82 -2.97 -2.39 -5.49
C ILE A 82 -1.85 -3.00 -6.33
N SER A 83 -1.36 -2.26 -7.33
CA SER A 83 -0.25 -2.70 -8.16
C SER A 83 0.62 -1.51 -8.60
N PRO A 84 1.95 -1.66 -8.68
CA PRO A 84 2.83 -0.61 -9.16
C PRO A 84 2.65 -0.40 -10.67
N LEU A 85 2.59 0.87 -11.10
CA LEU A 85 2.35 1.21 -12.51
C LEU A 85 3.60 1.11 -13.40
N PHE A 86 4.78 1.32 -12.81
CA PHE A 86 6.05 1.45 -13.55
C PHE A 86 7.07 0.36 -13.22
N ARG A 87 6.63 -0.79 -12.69
CA ARG A 87 7.55 -1.89 -12.39
C ARG A 87 7.65 -2.85 -13.59
N PRO A 88 8.87 -3.22 -14.04
CA PRO A 88 9.03 -4.16 -15.15
C PRO A 88 8.32 -5.49 -14.86
N PRO A 89 7.58 -6.07 -15.82
CA PRO A 89 7.04 -7.40 -15.64
C PRO A 89 8.18 -8.40 -15.38
N GLY A 90 8.09 -9.13 -14.26
CA GLY A 90 9.12 -10.07 -13.82
C GLY A 90 10.14 -9.50 -12.81
N SER A 91 10.10 -8.20 -12.49
CA SER A 91 10.70 -7.72 -11.24
C SER A 91 10.00 -8.45 -10.10
N GLY A 92 10.73 -9.19 -9.26
CA GLY A 92 10.14 -10.00 -8.18
C GLY A 92 9.33 -9.19 -7.17
N PRO A 93 8.97 -9.75 -6.00
CA PRO A 93 8.32 -9.02 -4.91
C PRO A 93 8.93 -7.63 -4.58
N VAL A 94 8.13 -6.63 -4.18
CA VAL A 94 8.65 -5.29 -3.78
C VAL A 94 9.58 -5.40 -2.57
N VAL A 95 9.29 -6.37 -1.70
CA VAL A 95 10.13 -6.69 -0.55
C VAL A 95 11.58 -7.01 -0.94
N ASN A 96 11.83 -7.58 -2.12
CA ASN A 96 13.18 -7.93 -2.54
C ASN A 96 14.05 -6.69 -2.75
N ASP A 97 13.48 -5.64 -3.35
CA ASP A 97 14.16 -4.36 -3.54
C ASP A 97 14.55 -3.76 -2.16
N ALA A 98 13.69 -3.92 -1.16
CA ALA A 98 13.95 -3.47 0.21
C ALA A 98 15.05 -4.29 0.89
N ILE A 99 15.08 -5.60 0.66
CA ILE A 99 16.11 -6.51 1.15
C ILE A 99 17.48 -6.14 0.55
N GLU A 100 17.56 -5.96 -0.77
CA GLU A 100 18.79 -5.59 -1.46
C GLU A 100 19.36 -4.27 -0.90
N CYS A 101 18.49 -3.27 -0.70
CA CYS A 101 18.87 -2.01 -0.09
C CYS A 101 19.35 -2.18 1.37
N ALA A 102 18.72 -3.04 2.16
CA ALA A 102 19.10 -3.26 3.55
C ALA A 102 20.41 -4.06 3.69
N THR A 103 20.69 -4.99 2.77
CA THR A 103 21.94 -5.76 2.76
C THR A 103 23.16 -4.94 2.37
N ALA A 104 22.99 -3.88 1.57
CA ALA A 104 24.09 -3.02 1.14
C ALA A 104 24.68 -2.17 2.29
N ASP A 105 23.97 -2.04 3.41
CA ASP A 105 24.38 -1.28 4.59
C ASP A 105 25.15 -2.12 5.65
N THR A 106 25.33 -3.44 5.42
CA THR A 106 25.97 -4.36 6.38
C THR A 106 27.38 -4.72 5.95
#